data_AF-A0A2I0J6K9-F1
#
_entry.id   AF-A0A2I0J6K9-F1
#
_cell.length_a   1.000
_cell.length_b   1.000
_cell.length_c   1.000
_cell.angle_alpha   90.00
_cell.angle_beta   90.00
_cell.angle_gamma   90.00
#
_symmetry.space_group_name_H-M   'P 1'
#
loop_
_entity.id
_entity.type
_entity.pdbx_description
1 polymer ?
#
loop_
_entity_poly.entity_id
_entity_poly.type
_entity_poly.pdbx_seq_one_letter_code
_entity_poly.pdbx_strand_id
1 'polypeptide(L)' 'MLDGIEDDLDFSLKLAKEESVIVLPGIAVGMKNWLRVTFAIEPASLEDGMERIKTFCERHAKKQ' A
#
# COMPACT_ATOMS: atom_id res chain seq x y z
N MET A 1 2.10 10.07 -9.34
CA MET A 1 0.77 9.43 -9.47
C MET A 1 1.02 8.02 -9.98
N LEU A 2 0.35 7.02 -9.42
CA LEU A 2 0.56 5.61 -9.79
C LEU A 2 -0.27 5.28 -11.05
N ASP A 3 0.25 4.39 -11.89
CA ASP A 3 -0.38 3.93 -13.12
C ASP A 3 -1.28 2.72 -12.84
N GLY A 4 -2.51 2.79 -13.36
CA GLY A 4 -3.52 1.76 -13.14
C GLY A 4 -3.92 1.56 -11.66
N ILE A 5 -3.79 2.59 -10.82
CA ILE A 5 -4.29 2.60 -9.43
C ILE A 5 -5.18 3.84 -9.24
N GLU A 6 -6.45 3.62 -8.95
CA GLU A 6 -7.47 4.68 -8.95
C GLU A 6 -7.65 5.37 -7.60
N ASP A 7 -7.72 4.60 -6.51
CA ASP A 7 -7.94 5.09 -5.15
C ASP A 7 -7.26 4.20 -4.10
N ASP A 8 -7.49 4.51 -2.82
CA ASP A 8 -6.92 3.79 -1.69
C ASP A 8 -7.42 2.35 -1.55
N LEU A 9 -8.64 2.04 -2.00
CA LEU A 9 -9.17 0.68 -2.00
C LEU A 9 -8.48 -0.17 -3.06
N ASP A 10 -8.39 0.34 -4.29
CA ASP A 10 -7.70 -0.34 -5.39
C ASP A 10 -6.21 -0.53 -5.08
N PHE A 11 -5.54 0.49 -4.53
CA PHE A 11 -4.17 0.38 -4.03
C PHE A 11 -4.02 -0.78 -3.03
N SER A 12 -4.89 -0.82 -2.01
CA SER A 12 -4.80 -1.81 -0.94
C SER A 12 -5.06 -3.23 -1.45
N LEU A 13 -5.99 -3.41 -2.39
CA LEU A 13 -6.28 -4.71 -3.01
C LEU A 13 -5.12 -5.21 -3.88
N LYS A 14 -4.53 -4.34 -4.70
CA LYS A 14 -3.38 -4.69 -5.55
C LYS A 14 -2.14 -4.99 -4.74
N LEU A 15 -1.85 -4.17 -3.73
CA LEU A 15 -0.73 -4.41 -2.80
C LEU A 15 -0.87 -5.77 -2.11
N ALA A 16 -2.06 -6.11 -1.61
CA ALA A 16 -2.30 -7.42 -0.99
C ALA A 16 -2.11 -8.58 -1.98
N LYS A 17 -2.46 -8.38 -3.26
CA LYS A 17 -2.36 -9.42 -4.29
C LYS A 17 -0.93 -9.62 -4.82
N GLU A 18 -0.22 -8.53 -5.06
CA GLU A 18 1.11 -8.56 -5.69
C GLU A 18 2.22 -8.73 -4.67
N GLU A 19 2.08 -8.07 -3.53
CA GLU A 19 3.12 -8.03 -2.49
C GLU A 19 2.72 -8.78 -1.23
N SER A 20 1.55 -9.41 -1.12
CA SER A 20 1.09 -10.04 0.13
C SER A 20 1.21 -9.13 1.37
N VAL A 21 1.08 -7.80 1.19
CA VAL A 21 1.07 -6.82 2.28
C VAL A 21 -0.34 -6.28 2.44
N ILE A 22 -0.89 -6.38 3.65
CA ILE A 22 -2.23 -5.91 3.96
C ILE A 22 -2.14 -4.58 4.71
N VAL A 23 -2.81 -3.56 4.17
CA VAL A 23 -3.02 -2.26 4.81
C VAL A 23 -4.51 -1.96 4.86
N LEU A 24 -4.95 -1.09 5.78
CA LEU A 24 -6.34 -0.66 5.80
C LEU A 24 -6.51 0.56 4.87
N PRO A 25 -7.39 0.49 3.86
CA PRO A 25 -7.73 1.66 3.05
C PRO A 25 -8.48 2.69 3.90
N GLY A 26 -8.13 3.96 3.75
CA GLY A 26 -8.66 5.06 4.55
C GLY A 26 -10.17 5.27 4.36
N ILE A 27 -10.73 4.91 3.21
CA ILE A 27 -12.17 4.94 2.95
C ILE A 27 -12.98 4.13 3.97
N ALA A 28 -12.41 3.04 4.51
CA ALA A 28 -13.04 2.24 5.55
C ALA A 28 -13.20 2.99 6.90
N VAL A 29 -12.48 4.09 7.09
CA VAL A 29 -12.56 4.98 8.25
C VAL A 29 -12.94 6.42 7.87
N GLY A 30 -13.54 6.62 6.69
CA GLY A 30 -14.01 7.93 6.23
C GLY A 30 -12.91 8.88 5.74
N MET A 31 -11.70 8.39 5.48
CA MET A 31 -10.55 9.18 5.01
C MET A 31 -10.13 8.76 3.59
N LYS A 32 -10.81 9.29 2.57
CA LYS A 32 -10.53 8.96 1.16
C LYS A 32 -9.07 9.23 0.76
N ASN A 33 -8.47 8.33 -0.01
CA ASN A 33 -7.08 8.41 -0.50
C ASN A 33 -6.00 8.42 0.62
N TRP A 34 -6.34 7.96 1.83
CA TRP A 34 -5.38 7.71 2.92
C TRP A 34 -5.18 6.21 3.13
N LEU A 35 -4.08 5.83 3.78
CA LEU A 35 -3.80 4.46 4.20
C LEU A 35 -3.53 4.44 5.70
N ARG A 36 -3.94 3.38 6.39
CA ARG A 36 -3.56 3.12 7.79
C ARG A 36 -2.67 1.89 7.86
N VAL A 37 -1.44 2.11 8.30
CA VAL A 37 -0.44 1.06 8.54
C VAL A 37 -0.36 0.77 10.04
N THR A 38 -0.43 -0.51 10.42
CA THR A 38 -0.23 -0.96 11.80
C THR A 38 1.22 -1.38 11.99
N PHE A 39 1.87 -0.86 13.03
CA PHE A 39 3.30 -1.10 13.31
C PHE A 39 3.53 -2.00 14.54
N ALA A 40 2.48 -2.52 15.17
CA ALA A 40 2.55 -3.37 16.36
C ALA A 40 2.93 -4.83 16.01
N ILE A 41 4.03 -4.99 15.28
CA ILE A 41 4.63 -6.26 14.86
C ILE A 41 6.15 -6.20 15.06
N GLU A 42 6.86 -7.29 14.79
CA GLU A 42 8.33 -7.28 14.87
C GLU A 42 8.94 -6.24 13.91
N PRO A 43 9.95 -5.45 14.36
CA PRO A 43 10.56 -4.42 13.53
C PRO A 43 11.06 -4.94 12.17
N ALA A 44 11.67 -6.12 12.14
CA ALA A 44 12.14 -6.74 10.90
C ALA A 44 11.00 -7.05 9.91
N SER A 45 9.85 -7.51 10.41
CA SER A 45 8.66 -7.73 9.56
C SER A 45 8.06 -6.42 9.07
N LEU A 46 8.10 -5.37 9.88
CA LEU A 46 7.66 -4.03 9.48
C LEU A 46 8.56 -3.46 8.38
N GLU A 47 9.88 -3.58 8.52
CA GLU A 47 10.86 -3.15 7.52
C GLU A 47 10.67 -3.87 6.19
N ASP A 48 10.51 -5.21 6.20
CA ASP A 48 10.21 -5.99 4.99
C ASP A 48 8.91 -5.53 4.31
N GLY A 49 7.84 -5.36 5.09
CA GLY A 49 6.56 -4.88 4.57
C GLY A 49 6.65 -3.50 3.95
N MET A 50 7.41 -2.58 4.56
CA MET A 50 7.61 -1.24 4.04
C MET A 50 8.45 -1.23 2.75
N GLU A 51 9.47 -2.08 2.63
CA GLU A 51 10.27 -2.20 1.40
C GLU A 51 9.45 -2.77 0.24
N ARG A 52 8.54 -3.71 0.52
CA ARG A 52 7.59 -4.25 -0.48
C ARG A 52 6.60 -3.19 -0.95
N ILE A 53 6.06 -2.38 -0.03
CA ILE A 53 5.21 -1.22 -0.38
C ILE A 53 5.98 -0.26 -1.30
N LYS A 54 7.23 0.06 -0.97
CA LYS A 54 8.07 0.93 -1.78
C LYS A 54 8.29 0.37 -3.19
N THR A 55 8.70 -0.90 -3.28
CA THR A 55 8.91 -1.60 -4.56
C THR A 55 7.65 -1.61 -5.42
N PHE A 56 6.48 -1.87 -4.82
CA PHE A 56 5.18 -1.77 -5.48
C PHE A 56 4.92 -0.37 -6.03
N CYS A 57 5.13 0.67 -5.23
CA CYS A 57 4.96 2.05 -5.67
C CYS A 57 5.88 2.42 -6.84
N GLU A 58 7.14 1.97 -6.79
CA GLU A 58 8.13 2.21 -7.86
C GLU A 58 7.71 1.50 -9.16
N ARG A 59 7.23 0.26 -9.09
CA ARG A 59 6.75 -0.51 -10.26
C ARG A 59 5.55 0.17 -10.93
N HIS A 60 4.65 0.73 -10.13
CA HIS A 60 3.46 1.44 -10.61
C HIS A 60 3.70 2.94 -10.83
N ALA A 61 4.92 3.46 -10.65
CA ALA A 61 5.16 4.88 -10.90
C ALA A 61 4.93 5.19 -12.40
N LYS A 62 4.11 6.21 -12.69
CA LYS A 62 3.98 6.70 -14.07
C LYS A 62 5.34 7.16 -14.58
N LYS A 63 5.77 6.62 -15.72
CA LYS A 63 6.94 7.12 -16.46
C LYS A 63 6.59 8.49 -17.04
N GLN A 64 7.48 9.47 -16.82
CA GLN A 64 7.37 10.79 -17.43
C GLN A 64 7.63 10.72 -18.93
#